data_AF-A0A9E5I2C8-F1
#
_entry.id   AF-A0A9E5I2C8-F1
#
_cell.length_a   1.000
_cell.length_b   1.000
_cell.length_c   1.000
_cell.angle_alpha   90.00
_cell.angle_beta   90.00
_cell.angle_gamma   90.00
#
_symmetry.space_group_name_H-M   'P 1'
#
loop_
_entity.id
_entity.type
_entity.pdbx_description
1 polymer ?
#
loop_
_entity_poly.entity_id
_entity_poly.type
_entity_poly.pdbx_seq_one_letter_code
_entity_poly.pdbx_strand_id
1 'polypeptide(L)' 'GPNDEPYRSAITLIQFDCQEKKSQKLNSQGFIEPMGKGRFIDLTESDPPWIDLPVDSVGFHIIETFCASTK' A
#
# COMPACT_ATOMS: atom_id res chain seq x y z
N GLY A 1 -5.28 -12.97 -23.10
CA GLY A 1 -6.70 -13.27 -22.78
C GLY A 1 -7.34 -12.07 -22.09
N PRO A 2 -8.58 -12.13 -21.60
CA PRO A 2 -9.25 -11.00 -20.92
C PRO A 2 -8.58 -10.52 -19.61
N ASN A 3 -7.40 -11.05 -19.28
CA ASN A 3 -6.53 -10.67 -18.17
C ASN A 3 -5.33 -9.79 -18.60
N ASP A 4 -5.23 -9.37 -19.86
CA ASP A 4 -4.09 -8.58 -20.38
C ASP A 4 -4.32 -7.06 -20.32
N GLU A 5 -5.39 -6.57 -19.71
CA GLU A 5 -5.58 -5.12 -19.54
C GLU A 5 -4.68 -4.62 -18.40
N PRO A 6 -3.63 -3.82 -18.68
CA PRO A 6 -2.79 -3.28 -17.63
C PRO A 6 -3.62 -2.33 -16.77
N TYR A 7 -3.66 -2.57 -15.46
CA TYR A 7 -4.27 -1.64 -14.53
C TYR A 7 -3.52 -0.30 -14.57
N ARG A 8 -4.26 0.81 -14.51
CA ARG A 8 -3.74 2.18 -14.64
C ARG A 8 -3.64 2.90 -13.29
N SER A 9 -4.27 2.38 -12.26
CA SER A 9 -4.09 2.83 -10.88
C SER A 9 -4.31 1.70 -9.89
N ALA A 10 -3.90 1.92 -8.64
CA ALA A 10 -4.19 1.03 -7.53
C ALA A 10 -4.55 1.84 -6.28
N ILE A 11 -5.42 1.28 -5.44
CA ILE A 11 -5.65 1.75 -4.08
C ILE A 11 -5.17 0.66 -3.13
N THR A 12 -4.29 1.03 -2.20
CA THR A 12 -3.69 0.10 -1.25
C THR A 12 -3.89 0.62 0.17
N LEU A 13 -4.38 -0.24 1.06
CA LEU A 13 -4.44 0.04 2.48
C LEU A 13 -3.16 -0.48 3.13
N ILE A 14 -2.41 0.43 3.74
CA ILE A 14 -1.15 0.13 4.42
C ILE A 14 -1.30 0.46 5.90
N GLN A 15 -0.95 -0.50 6.76
CA GLN A 15 -0.80 -0.30 8.19
C GLN A 15 0.67 -0.06 8.51
N PHE A 16 0.94 0.89 9.40
CA PHE A 16 2.29 1.24 9.84
C PHE A 16 2.43 0.98 11.34
N ASP A 17 3.57 0.41 11.73
CA ASP A 17 4.01 0.34 13.12
C ASP A 17 5.06 1.43 13.37
N CYS A 18 4.67 2.46 14.13
CA CYS A 18 5.53 3.59 14.45
C CYS A 18 6.72 3.23 15.37
N GLN A 19 6.58 2.20 16.21
CA GLN A 19 7.61 1.81 17.18
C GLN A 19 8.69 0.95 16.52
N GLU A 20 8.25 -0.08 15.79
CA GLU A 20 9.15 -1.00 15.11
C GLU A 20 9.60 -0.50 13.73
N LYS A 21 9.00 0.60 13.24
CA LYS A 21 9.23 1.17 11.89
C LYS A 21 8.99 0.15 10.78
N LYS A 22 7.88 -0.59 10.91
CA LYS A 22 7.45 -1.61 9.95
C LYS A 22 6.16 -1.20 9.24
N SER A 23 5.87 -1.88 8.14
CA SER A 23 4.59 -1.74 7.44
C SER A 23 4.00 -3.09 7.05
N GLN A 24 2.69 -3.11 6.87
CA GLN A 24 1.93 -4.27 6.41
C GLN A 24 0.91 -3.82 5.36
N LYS A 25 0.86 -4.52 4.22
CA LYS A 25 -0.08 -4.24 3.14
C LYS A 25 -1.37 -5.04 3.35
N LEU A 26 -2.39 -4.43 3.95
CA LEU A 26 -3.62 -5.13 4.34
C LEU A 26 -4.55 -5.47 3.17
N ASN A 27 -4.63 -4.58 2.18
CA ASN A 27 -5.52 -4.73 1.02
C ASN A 27 -4.92 -3.99 -0.16
N SER A 28 -5.09 -4.53 -1.37
CA SER A 28 -4.76 -3.83 -2.59
C SER A 28 -5.77 -4.12 -3.69
N GLN A 29 -6.20 -3.08 -4.38
CA GLN A 29 -7.13 -3.15 -5.52
C GLN A 29 -6.51 -2.45 -6.72
N GLY A 30 -6.41 -3.16 -7.84
CA GLY A 30 -5.99 -2.59 -9.12
C GLY A 30 -7.20 -2.11 -9.93
N PHE A 31 -7.06 -1.03 -10.69
CA PHE A 31 -8.15 -0.41 -11.45
C PHE A 31 -7.72 -0.16 -12.89
N ILE A 32 -8.61 -0.44 -13.85
CA ILE A 32 -8.33 -0.22 -15.28
C ILE A 32 -8.35 1.26 -15.69
N GLU A 33 -8.91 2.14 -14.85
CA GLU A 33 -8.88 3.59 -15.04
C GLU A 33 -8.00 4.29 -13.98
N PRO A 34 -7.54 5.53 -14.24
CA PRO A 34 -6.84 6.33 -13.24
C PRO A 34 -7.70 6.66 -12.01
N MET A 35 -7.05 6.95 -10.88
CA MET A 35 -7.69 7.46 -9.66
C MET A 35 -8.71 6.49 -9.01
N GLY A 36 -8.48 5.17 -9.12
CA GLY A 36 -9.30 4.17 -8.45
C GLY A 36 -10.70 4.01 -9.07
N LYS A 37 -10.82 4.17 -10.39
CA LYS A 37 -12.10 4.14 -11.10
C LYS A 37 -12.24 2.92 -12.02
N GLY A 38 -13.47 2.66 -12.44
CA GLY A 38 -13.80 1.59 -13.36
C GLY A 38 -13.78 0.21 -12.68
N ARG A 39 -13.62 -0.83 -13.51
CA ARG A 39 -13.51 -2.21 -13.03
C ARG A 39 -12.26 -2.37 -12.17
N PHE A 40 -12.42 -3.00 -11.02
CA PHE A 40 -11.31 -3.34 -10.15
C PHE A 40 -10.94 -4.83 -10.24
N ILE A 41 -9.70 -5.12 -9.87
CA ILE A 41 -9.13 -6.45 -9.72
C ILE A 41 -8.62 -6.52 -8.28
N ASP A 42 -9.02 -7.55 -7.55
CA ASP A 42 -8.50 -7.79 -6.20
C ASP A 42 -7.05 -8.28 -6.29
N LEU A 43 -6.15 -7.56 -5.63
CA LEU A 43 -4.71 -7.84 -5.53
C LEU A 43 -4.31 -8.11 -4.07
N THR A 44 -5.28 -8.38 -3.21
CA THR A 44 -5.05 -8.66 -1.79
C THR A 44 -4.29 -9.97 -1.64
N GLU A 45 -3.20 -9.92 -0.88
CA GLU A 45 -2.43 -11.09 -0.49
C GLU A 45 -3.05 -11.69 0.78
N SER A 46 -3.13 -13.02 0.82
CA SER A 46 -3.47 -13.75 2.05
C SER A 46 -2.31 -13.62 3.04
N ASP A 47 -2.61 -13.24 4.29
CA ASP A 47 -1.64 -13.11 5.39
C ASP A 47 -0.40 -12.26 5.04
N PRO A 48 -0.59 -10.97 4.73
CA PRO A 48 0.51 -10.09 4.32
C PRO A 48 1.54 -9.99 5.46
N PRO A 49 2.85 -10.14 5.18
CA PRO A 49 3.87 -10.05 6.20
C PRO A 49 4.11 -8.61 6.66
N TRP A 50 4.60 -8.45 7.88
CA TRP A 50 5.24 -7.21 8.30
C TRP A 50 6.61 -7.10 7.64
N ILE A 51 6.89 -5.95 7.03
CA ILE A 51 8.16 -5.64 6.38
C ILE A 51 8.82 -4.45 7.04
N ASP A 52 10.15 -4.50 7.19
CA ASP A 52 10.95 -3.35 7.61
C ASP A 52 10.89 -2.27 6.54
N LEU A 53 10.82 -1.00 6.95
CA LEU A 53 10.81 0.13 6.02
C LEU A 53 12.25 0.59 5.73
N PRO A 54 12.71 0.54 4.47
CA PRO A 54 13.96 1.15 4.07
C PRO A 54 13.94 2.66 4.34
N VAL A 55 15.06 3.22 4.81
CA VAL A 55 15.17 4.63 5.22
C VAL A 55 14.90 5.61 4.07
N ASP A 56 15.12 5.18 2.83
CA ASP A 56 14.87 5.92 1.59
C ASP A 56 13.49 5.63 0.96
N SER A 57 12.64 4.84 1.63
CA SER A 57 11.31 4.52 1.13
C SER A 57 10.30 5.63 1.43
N VAL A 58 9.30 5.77 0.55
CA VAL A 58 8.14 6.65 0.78
C VAL A 58 7.44 6.29 2.10
N GLY A 59 7.35 5.01 2.45
CA GLY A 59 6.74 4.56 3.70
C GLY A 59 7.49 5.05 4.94
N PHE A 60 8.83 5.07 4.91
CA PHE A 60 9.63 5.61 6.00
C PHE A 60 9.37 7.11 6.20
N HIS A 61 9.30 7.90 5.12
CA HIS A 61 8.98 9.32 5.18
C HIS A 61 7.55 9.60 5.70
N ILE A 62 6.58 8.74 5.35
CA ILE A 62 5.22 8.81 5.90
C ILE A 62 5.26 8.58 7.42
N ILE A 63 5.92 7.51 7.89
CA ILE A 63 6.05 7.24 9.33
C ILE A 63 6.70 8.43 10.05
N GLU A 64 7.83 8.95 9.57
CA GLU A 64 8.52 10.08 10.21
C GLU A 64 7.60 11.31 10.32
N THR A 65 6.73 11.55 9.34
CA THR A 65 5.79 12.68 9.37
C THR A 65 4.66 12.47 10.38
N PHE A 66 3.99 11.31 10.33
CA PHE A 66 2.76 11.08 11.08
C PHE A 66 3.00 10.51 12.49
N CYS A 67 4.04 9.70 12.68
CA CYS A 67 4.39 9.12 13.99
C CYS A 67 5.17 10.10 14.88
N ALA A 68 5.84 11.12 14.32
CA ALA A 68 6.48 12.16 15.12
C ALA A 68 5.47 13.14 15.75
N SER A 69 4.25 13.18 15.24
CA SER A 69 3.19 14.12 15.63
C SER A 69 2.46 13.74 16.93
N THR A 70 2.76 12.58 17.52
CA THR A 70 2.24 12.16 18.83
C THR A 70 3.30 12.35 19.91
N LYS A 71 3.50 13.59 20.34
CA LYS A 71 4.12 13.93 21.64
C LYS A 71 3.22 14.89 22.38
#